data_AF-A0A5C7RPF0-F1
#
_entry.id   AF-A0A5C7RPF0-F1
#
_cell.length_a   1.000
_cell.length_b   1.000
_cell.length_c   1.000
_cell.angle_alpha   90.00
_cell.angle_beta   90.00
_cell.angle_gamma   90.00
#
_symmetry.space_group_name_H-M   'P 1'
#
loop_
_entity.id
_entity.type
_entity.pdbx_description
1 polymer ?
#
loop_
_entity_poly.entity_id
_entity_poly.type
_entity_poly.pdbx_seq_one_letter_code
_entity_poly.pdbx_strand_id
1 'polypeptide(L)'
;MPLSKPVERELAHTRTIICQGYERKDGLWDIEAHIVDTKSYSFPNKDRGGRIEADEALHDMKLRLTVDETLLIHAVEAVTDYAPFNYCTAIHPAYNRLVGLRIAPGWNQKIKEVFGGVQGCTHITELLTTVATAVFQTVGGSIMRRNNFTDPDPKAIPKYLHTCHALAFTSPVVLEHWPHAYQQPTVDA
;
A
#
# COMPACT_ATOMS: atom_id res chain seq x y z
N MET A 1 -5.98 10.54 20.50
CA MET A 1 -7.37 10.80 20.91
C MET A 1 -8.25 9.69 20.33
N PRO A 2 -9.22 9.14 21.09
CA PRO A 2 -10.14 8.15 20.54
C PRO A 2 -11.14 8.79 19.58
N LEU A 3 -11.78 7.96 18.74
CA LEU A 3 -12.97 8.37 17.99
C LEU A 3 -14.10 8.78 18.96
N SER A 4 -15.04 9.59 18.49
CA SER A 4 -16.24 9.92 19.27
C SER A 4 -17.05 8.65 19.58
N LYS A 5 -17.85 8.70 20.66
CA LYS A 5 -18.70 7.56 21.04
C LYS A 5 -19.70 7.27 19.90
N PRO A 6 -19.71 6.05 19.34
CA PRO A 6 -20.66 5.69 18.28
C PRO A 6 -22.06 5.44 18.84
N VAL A 7 -23.05 5.45 17.94
CA VAL A 7 -24.39 4.89 18.19
C VAL A 7 -24.32 3.36 18.34
N GLU A 8 -25.40 2.75 18.82
CA GLU A 8 -25.55 1.29 18.91
C GLU A 8 -25.37 0.62 17.54
N ARG A 9 -24.58 -0.45 17.49
CA ARG A 9 -24.20 -1.16 16.25
C ARG A 9 -23.62 -2.53 16.56
N GLU A 10 -23.67 -3.43 15.58
CA GLU A 10 -23.01 -4.73 15.60
C GLU A 10 -21.83 -4.77 14.62
N LEU A 11 -20.81 -5.56 14.91
CA LEU A 11 -19.72 -5.80 13.97
C LEU A 11 -20.24 -6.67 12.82
N ALA A 12 -20.09 -6.21 11.58
CA ALA A 12 -20.59 -6.94 10.39
C ALA A 12 -19.47 -7.46 9.47
N HIS A 13 -18.31 -6.81 9.49
CA HIS A 13 -17.17 -7.13 8.63
C HIS A 13 -15.89 -6.64 9.29
N THR A 14 -14.85 -7.46 9.25
CA THR A 14 -13.49 -7.08 9.63
C THR A 14 -12.60 -7.21 8.42
N ARG A 15 -11.85 -6.16 8.13
CA ARG A 15 -10.77 -6.16 7.15
C ARG A 15 -9.47 -5.86 7.86
N THR A 16 -8.44 -6.65 7.60
CA THR A 16 -7.08 -6.38 8.03
C THR A 16 -6.18 -6.36 6.80
N ILE A 17 -5.37 -5.30 6.69
CA ILE A 17 -4.32 -5.20 5.69
C ILE A 17 -3.00 -5.00 6.42
N ILE A 18 -2.02 -5.84 6.13
CA ILE A 18 -0.67 -5.76 6.67
C ILE A 18 0.28 -5.57 5.50
N CYS A 19 1.20 -4.61 5.61
CA CYS A 19 2.30 -4.44 4.66
C CYS A 19 3.63 -4.58 5.41
N GLN A 20 4.53 -5.41 4.90
CA GLN A 20 5.86 -5.64 5.46
C GLN A 20 6.91 -5.38 4.39
N GLY A 21 7.90 -4.55 4.72
CA GLY A 21 9.02 -4.24 3.84
C GLY A 21 10.29 -4.95 4.28
N TYR A 22 11.01 -5.52 3.31
CA TYR A 22 12.22 -6.31 3.53
C TYR A 22 13.35 -5.80 2.65
N GLU A 23 14.52 -5.58 3.24
CA GLU A 23 15.76 -5.34 2.49
C GLU A 23 16.38 -6.68 2.10
N ARG A 24 16.59 -6.88 0.80
CA ARG A 24 17.23 -8.09 0.29
C ARG A 24 18.74 -7.92 0.25
N LYS A 25 19.44 -9.06 0.30
CA LYS A 25 20.92 -9.10 0.25
C LYS A 25 21.49 -8.73 -1.12
N ASP A 26 20.68 -8.77 -2.17
CA ASP A 26 21.05 -8.41 -3.54
C ASP A 26 20.84 -6.92 -3.86
N GLY A 27 20.46 -6.11 -2.87
CA GLY A 27 20.26 -4.67 -3.04
C GLY A 27 18.87 -4.28 -3.54
N LEU A 28 17.93 -5.23 -3.63
CA LEU A 28 16.51 -4.96 -3.90
C LEU A 28 15.70 -4.94 -2.59
N TRP A 29 14.41 -4.62 -2.71
CA TRP A 29 13.44 -4.68 -1.61
C TRP A 29 12.26 -5.55 -2.00
N ASP A 30 11.77 -6.35 -1.06
CA ASP A 30 10.46 -6.99 -1.17
C ASP A 30 9.44 -6.27 -0.28
N ILE A 31 8.26 -6.00 -0.81
CA ILE A 31 7.12 -5.54 -0.03
C ILE A 31 6.02 -6.59 -0.15
N GLU A 32 5.65 -7.16 0.98
CA GLU A 32 4.57 -8.14 1.11
C GLU A 32 3.36 -7.45 1.70
N ALA A 33 2.24 -7.49 0.96
CA ALA A 33 0.94 -7.09 1.46
C ALA A 33 0.03 -8.29 1.61
N HIS A 34 -0.71 -8.31 2.71
CA HIS A 34 -1.65 -9.36 3.06
C HIS A 34 -2.98 -8.73 3.42
N ILE A 35 -4.06 -9.19 2.78
CA ILE A 35 -5.44 -8.82 3.13
C ILE A 35 -6.18 -10.02 3.68
N VAL A 36 -6.83 -9.82 4.82
CA VAL A 36 -7.78 -10.77 5.40
C VAL A 36 -9.12 -10.08 5.61
N ASP A 37 -10.18 -10.69 5.07
CA ASP A 37 -11.56 -10.29 5.34
C ASP A 37 -12.28 -11.40 6.10
N THR A 38 -12.97 -11.04 7.18
CA THR A 38 -13.84 -11.95 7.95
C THR A 38 -15.19 -11.30 8.22
N LYS A 39 -16.18 -12.12 8.58
CA LYS A 39 -17.52 -11.68 8.98
C LYS A 39 -17.92 -12.34 10.28
N SER A 40 -18.61 -11.63 11.16
CA SER A 40 -19.12 -12.12 12.44
C SER A 40 -20.30 -13.11 12.32
N TYR A 41 -20.71 -13.44 11.10
CA TYR A 41 -21.83 -14.31 10.81
C TYR A 41 -21.50 -15.27 9.67
N SER A 42 -22.05 -16.48 9.75
CA SER A 42 -21.94 -17.47 8.70
C SER A 42 -22.89 -17.18 7.54
N PHE A 43 -22.56 -17.63 6.34
CA PHE A 43 -23.46 -17.52 5.19
C PHE A 43 -23.24 -18.65 4.17
N PRO A 44 -24.27 -19.04 3.39
CA PRO A 44 -24.14 -20.11 2.40
C PRO A 44 -23.10 -19.79 1.33
N ASN A 45 -22.29 -20.79 0.95
CA ASN A 45 -21.34 -20.69 -0.15
C ASN A 45 -21.14 -22.07 -0.80
N LYS A 46 -21.51 -22.21 -2.07
CA LYS A 46 -21.42 -23.49 -2.79
C LYS A 46 -19.97 -23.96 -2.97
N ASP A 47 -19.07 -23.05 -3.34
CA ASP A 47 -17.69 -23.34 -3.68
C ASP A 47 -16.86 -23.75 -2.46
N ARG A 48 -17.32 -23.38 -1.25
CA ARG A 48 -16.74 -23.72 0.05
C ARG A 48 -17.47 -24.86 0.77
N GLY A 49 -18.19 -25.71 0.03
CA GLY A 49 -18.82 -26.91 0.61
C GLY A 49 -20.16 -26.66 1.30
N GLY A 50 -20.80 -25.51 1.03
CA GLY A 50 -22.16 -25.18 1.46
C GLY A 50 -22.24 -23.93 2.32
N ARG A 51 -21.19 -23.56 3.06
CA ARG A 51 -21.18 -22.43 3.99
C ARG A 51 -19.76 -21.92 4.24
N ILE A 52 -19.64 -20.63 4.56
CA ILE A 52 -18.46 -20.03 5.22
C ILE A 52 -18.89 -19.71 6.66
N GLU A 53 -18.09 -20.13 7.63
CA GLU A 53 -18.37 -19.98 9.05
C GLU A 53 -18.13 -18.54 9.53
N ALA A 54 -18.71 -18.19 10.70
CA ALA A 54 -18.42 -16.90 11.31
C ALA A 54 -16.93 -16.83 11.70
N ASP A 55 -16.33 -15.66 11.52
CA ASP A 55 -14.92 -15.34 11.75
C ASP A 55 -13.91 -16.12 10.90
N GLU A 56 -14.37 -17.01 10.00
CA GLU A 56 -13.55 -17.63 8.97
C GLU A 56 -13.14 -16.60 7.90
N ALA A 57 -11.93 -16.78 7.35
CA ALA A 57 -11.44 -15.96 6.25
C ALA A 57 -12.32 -16.13 5.00
N LEU A 58 -13.02 -15.05 4.65
CA LEU A 58 -13.70 -14.88 3.38
C LEU A 58 -12.68 -14.61 2.27
N HIS A 59 -11.75 -13.70 2.53
CA HIS A 59 -10.59 -13.44 1.69
C HIS A 59 -9.33 -13.59 2.53
N ASP A 60 -8.34 -14.30 2.00
CA ASP A 60 -6.98 -14.34 2.52
C ASP A 60 -6.07 -14.34 1.28
N MET A 61 -5.50 -13.17 0.98
CA MET A 61 -4.76 -12.95 -0.26
C MET A 61 -3.48 -12.16 0.01
N LYS A 62 -2.41 -12.53 -0.69
CA LYS A 62 -1.10 -11.88 -0.54
C LYS A 62 -0.59 -11.41 -1.89
N LEU A 63 0.18 -10.34 -1.84
CA LEU A 63 0.91 -9.77 -2.97
C LEU A 63 2.33 -9.45 -2.50
N ARG A 64 3.34 -9.95 -3.20
CA ARG A 64 4.74 -9.52 -3.04
C ARG A 64 5.16 -8.72 -4.25
N LEU A 65 5.75 -7.54 -4.03
CA LEU A 65 6.46 -6.78 -5.06
C LEU A 65 7.95 -6.75 -4.74
N THR A 66 8.78 -7.02 -5.75
CA THR A 66 10.22 -6.76 -5.67
C THR A 66 10.54 -5.46 -6.39
N VAL A 67 11.18 -4.50 -5.73
CA VAL A 67 11.53 -3.19 -6.29
C VAL A 67 12.99 -2.84 -6.09
N ASP A 68 13.53 -1.96 -6.95
CA ASP A 68 14.84 -1.34 -6.75
C ASP A 68 14.75 0.02 -6.04
N GLU A 69 15.90 0.66 -5.83
CA GLU A 69 16.03 1.98 -5.20
C GLU A 69 15.27 3.08 -5.96
N THR A 70 15.03 2.88 -7.25
CA THR A 70 14.28 3.80 -8.10
C THR A 70 12.78 3.50 -8.13
N LEU A 71 12.35 2.48 -7.39
CA LEU A 71 10.98 1.97 -7.29
C LEU A 71 10.46 1.35 -8.59
N LEU A 72 11.36 0.84 -9.43
CA LEU A 72 10.99 -0.01 -10.57
C LEU A 72 10.64 -1.40 -10.05
N ILE A 73 9.53 -1.98 -10.54
CA ILE A 73 9.09 -3.32 -10.16
C ILE A 73 9.83 -4.36 -11.02
N HIS A 74 10.59 -5.23 -10.36
CA HIS A 74 11.37 -6.31 -10.97
C HIS A 74 10.62 -7.65 -10.96
N ALA A 75 9.81 -7.90 -9.93
CA ALA A 75 9.03 -9.11 -9.80
C ALA A 75 7.74 -8.88 -9.02
N VAL A 76 6.78 -9.77 -9.24
CA VAL A 76 5.50 -9.77 -8.54
C VAL A 76 5.03 -11.20 -8.31
N GLU A 77 4.44 -11.45 -7.16
CA GLU A 77 3.81 -12.71 -6.80
C GLU A 77 2.46 -12.41 -6.17
N ALA A 78 1.41 -13.09 -6.61
CA ALA A 78 0.06 -12.95 -6.07
C ALA A 78 -0.48 -14.33 -5.72
N VAL A 79 -0.98 -14.50 -4.49
CA VAL A 79 -1.54 -15.76 -4.01
C VAL A 79 -2.84 -15.54 -3.26
N THR A 80 -3.66 -16.58 -3.19
CA THR A 80 -4.95 -16.57 -2.51
C THR A 80 -5.12 -17.89 -1.78
N ASP A 81 -5.15 -17.82 -0.45
CA ASP A 81 -5.37 -18.96 0.43
C ASP A 81 -6.86 -19.19 0.64
N TYR A 82 -7.64 -18.10 0.78
CA TYR A 82 -9.09 -18.15 0.91
C TYR A 82 -9.78 -17.16 -0.03
N ALA A 83 -10.84 -17.64 -0.69
CA ALA A 83 -11.74 -16.87 -1.52
C ALA A 83 -13.16 -17.46 -1.48
N PRO A 84 -14.19 -16.66 -1.85
CA PRO A 84 -15.56 -17.14 -1.97
C PRO A 84 -15.82 -17.97 -3.23
N PHE A 85 -14.97 -17.87 -4.26
CA PHE A 85 -15.17 -18.53 -5.54
C PHE A 85 -13.91 -19.26 -6.00
N ASN A 86 -14.06 -20.49 -6.49
CA ASN A 86 -12.94 -21.32 -6.95
C ASN A 86 -12.19 -20.69 -8.14
N TYR A 87 -12.86 -19.83 -8.92
CA TYR A 87 -12.26 -19.17 -10.08
C TYR A 87 -11.37 -17.96 -9.73
N CYS A 88 -11.37 -17.49 -8.46
CA CYS A 88 -10.65 -16.27 -8.08
C CYS A 88 -9.14 -16.31 -8.37
N THR A 89 -8.51 -17.49 -8.36
CA THR A 89 -7.06 -17.63 -8.60
C THR A 89 -6.66 -17.47 -10.06
N ALA A 90 -7.60 -17.60 -11.00
CA ALA A 90 -7.33 -17.50 -12.44
C ALA A 90 -6.78 -16.12 -12.86
N ILE A 91 -6.97 -15.09 -12.04
CA ILE A 91 -6.49 -13.73 -12.30
C ILE A 91 -5.05 -13.47 -11.86
N HIS A 92 -4.42 -14.36 -11.06
CA HIS A 92 -3.07 -14.14 -10.53
C HIS A 92 -2.03 -13.82 -11.62
N PRO A 93 -1.98 -14.53 -12.78
CA PRO A 93 -0.99 -14.24 -13.81
C PRO A 93 -1.09 -12.82 -14.39
N ALA A 94 -2.26 -12.18 -14.31
CA ALA A 94 -2.48 -10.84 -14.85
C ALA A 94 -1.64 -9.77 -14.14
N TYR A 95 -1.23 -10.02 -12.89
CA TYR A 95 -0.40 -9.10 -12.10
C TYR A 95 1.02 -8.98 -12.62
N ASN A 96 1.52 -9.92 -13.44
CA ASN A 96 2.82 -9.78 -14.11
C ASN A 96 2.95 -8.51 -14.97
N ARG A 97 1.83 -7.89 -15.37
CA ARG A 97 1.81 -6.58 -16.04
C ARG A 97 2.36 -5.42 -15.19
N LEU A 98 2.60 -5.65 -13.90
CA LEU A 98 3.30 -4.71 -13.01
C LEU A 98 4.81 -4.69 -13.24
N VAL A 99 5.41 -5.79 -13.73
CA VAL A 99 6.84 -5.87 -13.98
C VAL A 99 7.23 -4.84 -15.03
N GLY A 100 8.25 -4.03 -14.73
CA GLY A 100 8.69 -2.91 -15.56
C GLY A 100 7.91 -1.61 -15.33
N LEU A 101 6.84 -1.60 -14.53
CA LEU A 101 6.22 -0.37 -14.06
C LEU A 101 6.99 0.22 -12.88
N ARG A 102 6.88 1.54 -12.71
CA ARG A 102 7.51 2.29 -11.62
C ARG A 102 6.44 2.83 -10.68
N ILE A 103 6.64 2.68 -9.38
CA ILE A 103 5.79 3.28 -8.35
C ILE A 103 6.16 4.75 -8.22
N ALA A 104 5.26 5.65 -8.60
CA ALA A 104 5.51 7.09 -8.76
C ALA A 104 4.20 7.90 -8.58
N PRO A 105 4.26 9.25 -8.54
CA PRO A 105 3.05 10.07 -8.58
C PRO A 105 2.12 9.65 -9.74
N GLY A 106 0.81 9.54 -9.46
CA GLY A 106 -0.17 9.00 -10.40
C GLY A 106 -0.38 7.48 -10.33
N TRP A 107 0.29 6.78 -9.41
CA TRP A 107 0.21 5.31 -9.25
C TRP A 107 -1.22 4.75 -9.23
N ASN A 108 -2.13 5.35 -8.46
CA ASN A 108 -3.51 4.86 -8.35
C ASN A 108 -4.27 4.94 -9.69
N GLN A 109 -4.02 6.00 -10.47
CA GLN A 109 -4.57 6.12 -11.81
C GLN A 109 -4.01 5.02 -12.72
N LYS A 110 -2.70 4.77 -12.64
CA LYS A 110 -2.05 3.71 -13.41
C LYS A 110 -2.59 2.31 -13.07
N ILE A 111 -2.80 2.01 -11.78
CA ILE A 111 -3.41 0.75 -11.35
C ILE A 111 -4.81 0.61 -11.97
N LYS A 112 -5.62 1.68 -11.93
CA LYS A 112 -6.96 1.67 -12.49
C LYS A 112 -6.96 1.45 -14.01
N GLU A 113 -5.99 2.01 -14.73
CA GLU A 113 -5.83 1.77 -16.17
C GLU A 113 -5.49 0.31 -16.50
N VAL A 114 -4.63 -0.33 -15.70
CA VAL A 114 -4.13 -1.69 -15.98
C VAL A 114 -5.09 -2.78 -15.47
N PHE A 115 -5.67 -2.58 -14.29
CA PHE A 115 -6.42 -3.59 -13.54
C PHE A 115 -7.89 -3.22 -13.30
N GLY A 116 -8.36 -2.13 -13.91
CA GLY A 116 -9.74 -1.67 -13.76
C GLY A 116 -10.78 -2.68 -14.25
N GLY A 117 -11.94 -2.72 -13.58
CA GLY A 117 -13.03 -3.61 -13.93
C GLY A 117 -12.66 -5.09 -13.73
N VAL A 118 -12.83 -5.89 -14.77
CA VAL A 118 -12.56 -7.35 -14.74
C VAL A 118 -11.09 -7.71 -14.98
N GLN A 119 -10.23 -6.71 -15.18
CA GLN A 119 -8.82 -6.93 -15.52
C GLN A 119 -7.95 -7.25 -14.31
N GLY A 120 -8.49 -7.19 -13.09
CA GLY A 120 -7.80 -7.54 -11.85
C GLY A 120 -8.77 -8.06 -10.80
N CYS A 121 -8.23 -8.63 -9.72
CA CYS A 121 -9.01 -8.93 -8.52
C CYS A 121 -9.24 -7.65 -7.74
N THR A 122 -10.47 -7.40 -7.25
CA THR A 122 -10.75 -6.23 -6.40
C THR A 122 -9.80 -6.14 -5.21
N HIS A 123 -9.59 -7.24 -4.49
CA HIS A 123 -8.81 -7.29 -3.26
C HIS A 123 -7.31 -7.12 -3.48
N ILE A 124 -6.72 -7.88 -4.42
CA ILE A 124 -5.28 -7.77 -4.71
C ILE A 124 -4.97 -6.43 -5.39
N THR A 125 -5.87 -5.89 -6.21
CA THR A 125 -5.70 -4.56 -6.82
C THR A 125 -5.76 -3.44 -5.78
N GLU A 126 -6.61 -3.56 -4.77
CA GLU A 126 -6.65 -2.63 -3.64
C GLU A 126 -5.32 -2.61 -2.87
N LEU A 127 -4.70 -3.77 -2.65
CA LEU A 127 -3.39 -3.86 -1.99
C LEU A 127 -2.32 -3.01 -2.69
N LEU A 128 -2.34 -2.90 -4.02
CA LEU A 128 -1.37 -2.09 -4.77
C LEU A 128 -1.38 -0.60 -4.38
N THR A 129 -2.54 -0.08 -3.93
CA THR A 129 -2.65 1.30 -3.45
C THR A 129 -1.96 1.45 -2.09
N THR A 130 -2.22 0.53 -1.16
CA THR A 130 -1.63 0.53 0.18
C THR A 130 -0.12 0.23 0.16
N VAL A 131 0.30 -0.69 -0.72
CA VAL A 131 1.70 -1.07 -0.93
C VAL A 131 2.54 0.10 -1.40
N ALA A 132 2.00 1.01 -2.21
CA ALA A 132 2.76 2.13 -2.75
C ALA A 132 3.42 2.97 -1.64
N THR A 133 2.64 3.37 -0.62
CA THR A 133 3.18 4.12 0.52
C THR A 133 4.16 3.28 1.33
N ALA A 134 3.90 2.00 1.54
CA ALA A 134 4.81 1.10 2.24
C ALA A 134 6.15 0.96 1.51
N VAL A 135 6.15 0.90 0.17
CA VAL A 135 7.35 0.90 -0.66
C VAL A 135 8.15 2.18 -0.45
N PHE A 136 7.52 3.36 -0.56
CA PHE A 136 8.21 4.65 -0.36
C PHE A 136 8.86 4.74 1.02
N GLN A 137 8.15 4.34 2.07
CA GLN A 137 8.66 4.40 3.45
C GLN A 137 9.76 3.36 3.71
N THR A 138 9.61 2.16 3.14
CA THR A 138 10.62 1.09 3.27
C THR A 138 11.91 1.49 2.57
N VAL A 139 11.85 1.76 1.26
CA VAL A 139 13.04 2.07 0.46
C VAL A 139 13.69 3.37 0.93
N GLY A 140 12.88 4.42 1.13
CA GLY A 140 13.36 5.71 1.63
C GLY A 140 14.01 5.59 3.01
N GLY A 141 13.35 4.89 3.95
CA GLY A 141 13.89 4.63 5.28
C GLY A 141 15.19 3.83 5.26
N SER A 142 15.29 2.82 4.39
CA SER A 142 16.54 2.06 4.19
C SER A 142 17.68 2.94 3.67
N ILE A 143 17.43 3.81 2.70
CA ILE A 143 18.43 4.77 2.18
C ILE A 143 18.87 5.72 3.28
N MET A 144 17.92 6.32 4.00
CA MET A 144 18.23 7.24 5.11
C MET A 144 19.08 6.54 6.18
N ARG A 145 18.75 5.31 6.55
CA ARG A 145 19.53 4.52 7.51
C ARG A 145 20.94 4.22 6.98
N ARG A 146 21.08 3.83 5.71
CA ARG A 146 22.38 3.61 5.05
C ARG A 146 23.26 4.88 5.07
N ASN A 147 22.64 6.04 4.94
CA ASN A 147 23.30 7.35 4.97
C ASN A 147 23.42 7.94 6.40
N ASN A 148 23.19 7.15 7.45
CA ASN A 148 23.23 7.58 8.86
C ASN A 148 22.39 8.85 9.12
N PHE A 149 21.22 8.93 8.50
CA PHE A 149 20.28 10.06 8.58
C PHE A 149 20.89 11.42 8.19
N THR A 150 22.00 11.40 7.46
CA THR A 150 22.64 12.61 6.95
C THR A 150 22.13 12.88 5.54
N ASP A 151 21.65 14.12 5.31
CA ASP A 151 21.29 14.54 3.97
C ASP A 151 22.57 14.71 3.14
N PRO A 152 22.74 13.97 2.02
CA PRO A 152 23.91 14.11 1.16
C PRO A 152 24.01 15.49 0.51
N ASP A 153 22.90 16.23 0.39
CA ASP A 153 22.89 17.62 -0.07
C ASP A 153 21.94 18.47 0.80
N PRO A 154 22.44 19.11 1.87
CA PRO A 154 21.61 19.88 2.79
C PRO A 154 20.95 21.12 2.15
N LYS A 155 21.33 21.51 0.92
CA LYS A 155 20.70 22.60 0.18
C LYS A 155 19.63 22.10 -0.80
N ALA A 156 19.61 20.81 -1.11
CA ALA A 156 18.56 20.23 -1.93
C ALA A 156 17.22 20.30 -1.18
N ILE A 157 16.14 20.44 -1.94
CA ILE A 157 14.79 20.29 -1.41
C ILE A 157 14.44 18.80 -1.51
N PRO A 158 14.26 18.07 -0.39
CA PRO A 158 13.96 16.66 -0.45
C PRO A 158 12.63 16.38 -1.18
N LYS A 159 12.63 15.36 -2.04
CA LYS A 159 11.46 15.02 -2.88
C LYS A 159 10.23 14.54 -2.10
N TYR A 160 10.39 14.20 -0.82
CA TYR A 160 9.29 13.83 0.07
C TYR A 160 8.65 15.04 0.77
N LEU A 161 9.17 16.26 0.57
CA LEU A 161 8.46 17.46 1.02
C LEU A 161 7.25 17.73 0.13
N HIS A 162 6.24 18.37 0.72
CA HIS A 162 4.94 18.66 0.12
C HIS A 162 4.14 17.43 -0.34
N THR A 163 4.49 16.24 0.16
CA THR A 163 3.73 15.00 -0.13
C THR A 163 2.78 14.60 0.99
N CYS A 164 2.79 15.29 2.13
CA CYS A 164 1.80 15.11 3.21
C CYS A 164 1.54 16.43 3.94
N HIS A 165 0.48 16.47 4.74
CA HIS A 165 0.06 17.68 5.45
C HIS A 165 1.15 18.26 6.35
N ALA A 166 1.81 17.41 7.14
CA ALA A 166 2.88 17.82 8.04
C ALA A 166 4.13 18.29 7.30
N LEU A 167 4.35 17.86 6.05
CA LEU A 167 5.52 18.24 5.25
C LEU A 167 5.19 19.25 4.17
N ALA A 168 4.03 19.92 4.23
CA ALA A 168 3.70 20.99 3.30
C ALA A 168 4.77 22.11 3.36
N PHE A 169 5.11 22.73 2.23
CA PHE A 169 6.09 23.84 2.21
C PHE A 169 5.70 25.03 3.10
N THR A 170 4.42 25.16 3.43
CA THR A 170 3.87 26.17 4.34
C THR A 170 3.78 25.72 5.80
N SER A 171 4.19 24.49 6.12
CA SER A 171 4.03 23.90 7.45
C SER A 171 5.11 24.39 8.43
N PRO A 172 4.80 24.45 9.75
CA PRO A 172 5.81 24.77 10.77
C PRO A 172 6.94 23.73 10.81
N VAL A 173 6.67 22.46 10.46
CA VAL A 173 7.67 21.40 10.41
C VAL A 173 8.71 21.68 9.32
N VAL A 174 8.28 22.10 8.13
CA VAL A 174 9.21 22.48 7.05
C VAL A 174 9.96 23.76 7.41
N LEU A 175 9.32 24.74 8.04
CA LEU A 175 10.02 25.93 8.54
C LEU A 175 11.14 25.59 9.53
N GLU A 176 10.89 24.64 10.44
CA GLU A 176 11.85 24.23 11.47
C GLU A 176 13.01 23.40 10.89
N HIS A 177 12.71 22.38 10.08
CA HIS A 177 13.69 21.38 9.66
C HIS A 177 14.31 21.64 8.28
N TRP A 178 13.60 22.36 7.39
CA TRP A 178 14.05 22.70 6.03
C TRP A 178 13.70 24.15 5.68
N PRO A 179 14.23 25.15 6.41
CA PRO A 179 13.88 26.55 6.23
C PRO A 179 14.14 27.07 4.80
N HIS A 180 15.10 26.48 4.06
CA HIS A 180 15.37 26.82 2.66
C HIS A 180 14.27 26.38 1.69
N ALA A 181 13.41 25.43 2.08
CA ALA A 181 12.28 24.94 1.30
C ALA A 181 10.94 25.57 1.73
N TYR A 182 10.92 26.33 2.83
CA TYR A 182 9.70 26.93 3.36
C TYR A 182 9.15 28.02 2.43
N GLN A 183 7.83 27.99 2.23
CA GLN A 183 7.09 28.98 1.46
C GLN A 183 6.12 29.67 2.41
N GLN A 184 6.28 30.98 2.61
CA GLN A 184 5.36 31.73 3.44
C GLN A 184 3.95 31.66 2.83
N PRO A 185 2.91 31.31 3.60
CA PRO A 185 1.54 31.32 3.10
C PRO A 185 1.22 32.70 2.52
N THR A 186 0.74 32.75 1.28
CA THR A 186 0.15 33.98 0.76
C THR A 186 -1.08 34.29 1.59
N VAL A 187 -1.08 35.44 2.26
CA VAL A 187 -2.28 35.96 2.91
C VAL A 187 -3.16 36.46 1.76
N ASP A 188 -4.08 35.62 1.30
CA ASP A 188 -5.13 36.09 0.41
C ASP A 188 -6.00 37.07 1.21
N ALA A 189 -6.07 38.31 0.74
CA ALA A 189 -6.86 39.41 1.30
C ALA A 189 -8.36 39.25 0.97
#